data_AF-A0A915I2P6-F1
#
_entry.id   AF-A0A915I2P6-F1
#
_cell.length_a   1.000
_cell.length_b   1.000
_cell.length_c   1.000
_cell.angle_alpha   90.00
_cell.angle_beta   90.00
_cell.angle_gamma   90.00
#
_symmetry.space_group_name_H-M   'P 1'
#
loop_
_entity.id
_entity.type
_entity.pdbx_description
1 polymer ?
#
loop_
_entity_poly.entity_id
_entity_poly.type
_entity_poly.pdbx_seq_one_letter_code
_entity_poly.pdbx_strand_id
1 'polypeptide(L)'
;MIGASHPTIWKFISTLKNQQSFNEARIEQYLAGQAPPPGKKKYRDCNARLRAIVNDFDNHNLLDYLRGISQKDINKARDKGLGNHIKL
;
A
#
# COMPACT_ATOMS: atom_id res chain seq x y z
N MET A 1 -20.77 33.90 -0.96
CA MET A 1 -19.65 33.93 -1.92
C MET A 1 -19.70 32.68 -2.78
N ILE A 2 -20.02 32.82 -4.06
CA ILE A 2 -20.13 31.70 -5.02
C ILE A 2 -18.70 31.32 -5.44
N GLY A 3 -18.01 30.58 -4.57
CA GLY A 3 -16.59 30.24 -4.69
C GLY A 3 -16.33 28.78 -5.01
N ALA A 4 -17.32 28.02 -5.47
CA ALA A 4 -17.09 26.72 -6.09
C ALA A 4 -16.65 26.96 -7.55
N SER A 5 -15.43 27.48 -7.73
CA SER A 5 -14.83 27.65 -9.05
C SER A 5 -14.58 26.25 -9.61
N HIS A 6 -15.53 25.76 -10.40
CA HIS A 6 -15.31 24.58 -11.23
C HIS A 6 -14.00 24.81 -12.01
N PRO A 7 -13.01 23.90 -11.95
CA PRO A 7 -11.82 24.04 -12.77
C PRO A 7 -12.28 24.25 -14.20
N THR A 8 -11.90 25.39 -14.79
CA THR A 8 -12.25 25.70 -16.17
C THR A 8 -11.85 24.53 -17.06
N ILE A 9 -12.57 24.28 -18.15
CA ILE A 9 -12.24 23.23 -19.13
C ILE A 9 -10.74 23.25 -19.48
N TRP A 10 -10.14 24.43 -19.56
CA TRP A 10 -8.70 24.61 -19.72
C TRP A 10 -7.83 23.99 -18.62
N LYS A 11 -8.19 24.18 -17.34
CA LYS A 11 -7.47 23.56 -16.23
C LYS A 11 -7.55 22.03 -16.31
N PHE A 12 -8.72 21.51 -16.66
CA PHE A 12 -8.93 20.08 -16.87
C PHE A 12 -8.04 19.53 -18.00
N ILE A 13 -8.06 20.16 -19.18
CA ILE A 13 -7.21 19.77 -20.32
C ILE A 13 -5.73 19.81 -19.93
N SER A 14 -5.28 20.87 -19.25
CA SER A 14 -3.88 21.00 -18.80
C SER A 14 -3.51 19.91 -17.79
N THR A 15 -4.40 19.56 -16.86
CA THR A 15 -4.14 18.46 -15.93
C THR A 15 -4.07 17.10 -16.63
N LEU A 16 -4.90 16.87 -17.65
CA LEU A 16 -4.83 15.64 -18.45
C LEU A 16 -3.51 15.52 -19.21
N LYS A 17 -3.06 16.60 -19.87
CA LYS A 17 -1.76 16.62 -20.56
C LYS A 17 -0.60 16.31 -19.62
N ASN A 18 -0.61 16.89 -18.43
CA ASN A 18 0.41 16.63 -17.41
C ASN A 18 0.36 15.18 -16.91
N GLN A 19 -0.83 14.61 -16.74
CA GLN A 19 -0.97 13.23 -16.29
C GLN A 19 -0.52 12.24 -17.38
N GLN A 20 -0.79 12.57 -18.65
CA GLN A 20 -0.31 11.78 -19.79
C GLN A 20 1.21 11.76 -19.85
N SER A 21 1.87 12.92 -19.84
CA SER A 21 3.35 12.98 -19.90
C SER A 21 4.01 12.28 -18.71
N PHE A 22 3.43 12.39 -17.52
CA PHE A 22 3.91 11.66 -16.34
C PHE A 22 3.78 10.14 -16.50
N ASN A 23 2.69 9.66 -17.11
CA ASN A 23 2.51 8.24 -17.35
C ASN A 23 3.45 7.71 -18.43
N GLU A 24 3.66 8.45 -19.52
CA GLU A 24 4.62 8.11 -20.58
C GLU A 24 6.03 7.96 -20.00
N ALA A 25 6.49 8.94 -19.21
CA ALA A 25 7.79 8.87 -18.55
C ALA A 25 7.92 7.64 -17.62
N ARG A 26 6.85 7.27 -16.88
CA ARG A 26 6.87 6.06 -16.04
C ARG A 26 6.92 4.77 -16.86
N ILE A 27 6.25 4.73 -18.01
CA ILE A 27 6.28 3.59 -18.93
C ILE A 27 7.69 3.44 -19.51
N GLU A 28 8.29 4.53 -19.99
CA GLU A 28 9.66 4.53 -20.54
C GLU A 28 10.69 4.08 -19.50
N GLN A 29 10.60 4.58 -18.27
CA GLN A 29 11.44 4.13 -17.16
C GLN A 29 11.31 2.62 -16.93
N TYR A 30 10.07 2.10 -16.90
CA TYR A 30 9.81 0.69 -16.73
C TYR A 30 10.37 -0.15 -17.89
N LEU A 31 10.18 0.29 -19.14
CA LEU A 31 10.73 -0.36 -20.34
C LEU A 31 12.26 -0.36 -20.34
N ALA A 32 12.90 0.69 -19.82
CA ALA A 32 14.34 0.78 -19.62
C ALA A 32 14.87 -0.10 -18.46
N GLY A 33 14.00 -0.91 -17.82
CA GLY A 33 14.35 -1.81 -16.73
C GLY A 33 14.47 -1.12 -15.36
N GLN A 34 14.04 0.14 -15.23
CA GLN A 34 13.98 0.79 -13.93
C GLN A 34 12.85 0.18 -13.10
N ALA A 35 13.14 -0.14 -11.85
CA ALA A 35 12.12 -0.59 -10.91
C ALA A 35 11.09 0.53 -10.70
N PRO A 36 9.77 0.23 -10.70
CA PRO A 36 8.75 1.21 -10.39
C PRO A 36 9.02 1.87 -9.03
N PRO A 37 8.75 3.19 -8.88
CA PRO A 37 8.82 3.83 -7.59
C PRO A 37 7.99 3.06 -6.57
N PRO A 38 8.52 2.79 -5.36
CA PRO A 38 7.80 2.01 -4.37
C PRO A 38 6.46 2.68 -4.05
N GLY A 39 5.38 1.90 -4.05
CA GLY A 39 4.07 2.38 -3.64
C GLY A 39 4.07 2.93 -2.21
N LYS A 40 3.02 3.67 -1.82
CA LYS A 40 2.95 4.28 -0.48
C LYS A 40 3.24 3.23 0.60
N LYS A 41 4.09 3.57 1.57
CA LYS A 41 4.56 2.67 2.64
C LYS A 41 3.42 1.87 3.28
N LYS A 42 2.30 2.52 3.59
CA LYS A 42 1.10 1.86 4.15
C LYS A 42 0.60 0.65 3.36
N TYR A 43 0.66 0.71 2.03
CA TYR A 43 0.22 -0.40 1.17
C TYR A 43 1.27 -1.50 1.10
N ARG A 44 2.56 -1.12 1.11
CA ARG A 44 3.67 -2.08 1.14
C ARG A 44 3.66 -2.89 2.43
N ASP A 45 3.51 -2.22 3.57
CA ASP A 45 3.49 -2.84 4.90
C ASP A 45 2.24 -3.74 5.05
N CYS A 46 1.07 -3.27 4.58
CA CYS A 46 -0.14 -4.09 4.55
C CYS A 46 0.04 -5.35 3.69
N ASN A 47 0.62 -5.21 2.49
CA ASN A 47 0.85 -6.35 1.60
C ASN A 47 1.85 -7.35 2.18
N ALA A 48 2.94 -6.87 2.81
CA ALA A 48 3.91 -7.74 3.48
C ALA A 48 3.27 -8.54 4.62
N ARG A 49 2.43 -7.89 5.43
CA ARG A 49 1.67 -8.53 6.51
C ARG A 49 0.70 -9.58 5.99
N LEU A 50 -0.09 -9.25 4.96
CA LEU A 50 -1.04 -10.19 4.36
C LEU A 50 -0.31 -11.40 3.76
N ARG A 51 0.82 -11.18 3.07
CA ARG A 51 1.67 -12.27 2.57
C ARG A 51 2.15 -13.20 3.68
N ALA A 52 2.58 -12.65 4.82
CA ALA A 52 3.00 -13.46 5.96
C ALA A 52 1.85 -14.34 6.50
N ILE A 53 0.65 -13.78 6.65
CA ILE A 53 -0.54 -14.51 7.13
C ILE A 53 -0.97 -15.60 6.14
N VAL A 54 -0.94 -15.30 4.83
CA VAL A 54 -1.30 -16.27 3.79
C VAL A 54 -0.29 -17.40 3.71
N ASN A 55 1.01 -17.11 3.84
CA ASN A 55 2.05 -18.13 3.83
C ASN A 55 2.01 -19.04 5.07
N ASP A 56 1.43 -18.58 6.18
CA ASP A 56 1.32 -19.32 7.44
C ASP A 56 -0.07 -19.95 7.63
N PHE A 57 -0.85 -20.10 6.55
CA PHE A 57 -2.24 -20.54 6.58
C PHE A 57 -2.43 -21.88 7.33
N ASP A 58 -1.60 -22.88 7.02
CA ASP A 58 -1.73 -24.24 7.59
C ASP A 58 -1.48 -24.28 9.10
N ASN A 59 -0.78 -23.29 9.66
CA ASN A 59 -0.46 -23.22 11.09
C ASN A 59 -1.49 -22.40 11.89
N HIS A 60 -2.46 -21.76 11.24
CA HIS A 60 -3.44 -20.91 11.89
C HIS A 60 -4.79 -21.61 12.09
N ASN A 61 -5.41 -21.37 13.25
CA ASN A 61 -6.84 -21.61 13.39
C ASN A 61 -7.60 -20.71 12.40
N LEU A 62 -8.63 -21.25 11.75
CA LEU A 62 -9.45 -20.53 10.75
C LEU A 62 -9.93 -19.15 11.23
N LEU A 63 -10.32 -19.03 12.51
CA LEU A 63 -10.79 -17.76 13.06
C LEU A 63 -9.67 -16.73 13.21
N ASP A 64 -8.46 -17.17 13.57
CA ASP A 64 -7.29 -16.31 13.69
C ASP A 64 -6.79 -15.85 12.32
N TYR A 65 -6.85 -16.73 11.32
CA TYR A 65 -6.58 -16.39 9.93
C TYR A 65 -7.56 -15.31 9.41
N LEU A 66 -8.88 -15.53 9.58
CA LEU A 66 -9.92 -14.60 9.16
C LEU A 66 -9.80 -13.23 9.86
N ARG A 67 -9.47 -13.25 11.16
CA ARG A 67 -9.20 -12.02 11.92
C ARG A 67 -7.94 -11.32 11.42
N GLY A 68 -6.90 -12.09 11.10
CA GLY A 68 -5.65 -11.62 10.52
C GLY A 68 -5.87 -10.86 9.22
N ILE A 69 -6.60 -11.43 8.26
CA ILE A 69 -6.84 -10.77 6.97
C ILE A 69 -7.74 -9.53 7.09
N SER A 70 -8.70 -9.55 8.02
CA SER A 70 -9.67 -8.45 8.25
C SER A 70 -9.05 -7.24 8.97
N GLN A 71 -7.97 -7.44 9.74
CA GLN A 71 -7.35 -6.36 10.50
C GLN A 71 -6.74 -5.29 9.59
N LYS A 72 -7.22 -4.04 9.71
CA LYS A 72 -6.75 -2.86 8.97
C LYS A 72 -5.43 -2.27 9.47
N ASP A 73 -4.92 -2.72 10.61
CA ASP A 73 -3.84 -2.02 11.32
C ASP A 73 -2.46 -2.33 10.74
N ILE A 74 -1.81 -1.25 10.28
CA ILE A 74 -0.55 -1.24 9.54
C ILE A 74 0.67 -1.56 10.44
N ASN A 75 0.51 -1.64 11.78
CA ASN A 75 1.65 -1.68 12.72
C ASN A 75 1.51 -2.66 13.91
N LYS A 76 0.70 -3.72 13.82
CA LYS A 76 0.56 -4.66 14.96
C LYS A 76 1.63 -5.76 15.02
N ALA A 77 2.46 -5.91 13.99
CA ALA A 77 3.46 -6.98 13.92
C ALA A 77 4.77 -6.69 14.69
N ARG A 78 4.95 -5.49 15.27
CA ARG A 78 6.17 -5.14 16.04
C ARG A 78 5.96 -5.04 17.56
N ASP A 79 4.73 -5.16 18.05
CA ASP A 79 4.43 -4.99 19.49
C ASP A 79 4.22 -6.32 20.23
N LYS A 80 3.99 -7.43 19.51
CA LYS A 80 3.99 -8.77 20.11
C LYS A 80 5.39 -9.38 20.06
N GLY A 81 6.35 -8.66 20.63
CA GLY A 81 7.57 -9.29 21.12
C GLY A 81 7.15 -10.29 22.20
N LEU A 82 7.38 -11.58 21.92
CA LEU A 82 7.36 -12.63 22.93
C LEU A 82 8.31 -12.20 24.06
N GLY A 83 7.74 -11.60 25.10
CA GLY A 83 8.33 -11.55 26.43
C GLY A 83 8.37 -12.98 26.95
N ASN A 84 9.35 -13.73 26.47
CA ASN A 84 9.72 -15.03 27.01
C ASN A 84 10.07 -14.81 28.48
N HIS A 85 9.12 -15.09 29.37
CA HIS A 85 9.43 -15.62 30.68
C HIS A 85 10.36 -16.81 30.45
N ILE A 86 11.67 -16.62 30.63
CA ILE A 86 12.59 -17.44 31.42
C ILE A 86 13.93 -16.67 31.41
N LYS A 87 14.31 -16.08 32.55
CA LYS A 87 15.71 -16.07 33.00
C LYS A 87 15.75 -16.08 34.54
N LEU A 88 16.31 -17.20 35.03
CA LEU A 88 16.68 -17.59 36.40
C LEU A 88 15.52 -17.94 37.31
#